data_AF-A0A523AW45-F1
#
_entry.id   AF-A0A523AW45-F1
#
_cell.length_a   1.000
_cell.length_b   1.000
_cell.length_c   1.000
_cell.angle_alpha   90.00
_cell.angle_beta   90.00
_cell.angle_gamma   90.00
#
_symmetry.space_group_name_H-M   'P 1'
#
loop_
_entity.id
_entity.type
_entity.pdbx_description
1 polymer ?
#
loop_
_entity_poly.entity_id
_entity_poly.type
_entity_poly.pdbx_seq_one_letter_code
_entity_poly.pdbx_strand_id
1 'polypeptide(L)'
;GYRVLEKGSLSEAVERYGAYFKIGTSRYGKKLEELRGSLREMKPERLMVAFGGPYAGLLSICEREGRRAEELFHLLVNTLPGQGVATVRTEEALLATLALLRAEVE
;
A
#
# COMPACT_ATOMS: atom_id res chain seq x y z
N GLY A 1 -1.29 17.55 11.46
CA GLY A 1 -1.63 18.03 10.09
C GLY A 1 -0.85 17.24 9.07
N TYR A 2 -1.12 17.42 7.77
CA TYR A 2 -0.40 16.74 6.69
C TYR A 2 -0.04 17.73 5.57
N ARG A 3 0.95 17.36 4.75
CA ARG A 3 1.32 18.09 3.52
C ARG A 3 0.77 17.32 2.32
N VAL A 4 0.10 18.02 1.41
CA VAL A 4 -0.37 17.46 0.14
C VAL A 4 0.70 17.68 -0.92
N LEU A 5 0.93 16.66 -1.74
CA LEU A 5 1.87 16.70 -2.85
C LEU A 5 1.22 16.02 -4.05
N GLU A 6 1.36 16.62 -5.22
CA GLU A 6 0.87 16.09 -6.48
C GLU A 6 2.04 15.58 -7.35
N LYS A 7 1.77 14.50 -8.09
CA LYS A 7 2.76 13.78 -8.91
C LYS A 7 2.13 13.31 -10.21
N GLY A 8 2.95 13.21 -11.26
CA GLY A 8 2.47 12.83 -12.60
C GLY A 8 2.20 11.34 -12.75
N SER A 9 2.83 10.49 -11.92
CA SER A 9 2.62 9.04 -11.94
C SER A 9 2.83 8.40 -10.57
N LEU A 10 2.41 7.14 -10.43
CA LEU A 10 2.66 6.33 -9.24
C LEU A 10 4.15 6.11 -9.04
N SER A 11 4.87 5.73 -10.10
CA SER A 11 6.31 5.52 -10.06
C SER A 11 7.05 6.76 -9.57
N GLU A 12 6.73 7.94 -10.11
CA GLU A 12 7.34 9.20 -9.70
C GLU A 12 7.08 9.51 -8.22
N ALA A 13 5.85 9.25 -7.74
CA ALA A 13 5.49 9.44 -6.35
C ALA A 13 6.26 8.52 -5.41
N VAL A 14 6.43 7.26 -5.79
CA VAL A 14 7.07 6.22 -4.97
C VAL A 14 8.59 6.36 -4.95
N GLU A 15 9.21 6.67 -6.09
CA GLU A 15 10.67 6.78 -6.22
C GLU A 15 11.24 7.96 -5.44
N ARG A 16 10.48 9.06 -5.31
CA ARG A 16 10.86 10.22 -4.50
C ARG A 16 11.16 9.86 -3.04
N TYR A 17 10.57 8.79 -2.53
CA TYR A 17 10.70 8.34 -1.14
C TYR A 17 11.54 7.07 -1.02
N GLY A 18 12.71 7.04 -1.68
CA GLY A 18 13.63 5.89 -1.67
C GLY A 18 14.00 5.36 -0.27
N ALA A 19 14.07 6.23 0.74
CA ALA A 19 14.41 5.87 2.12
C ALA A 19 13.21 5.40 2.98
N TYR A 20 12.02 5.24 2.40
CA TYR A 20 10.82 4.81 3.11
C TYR A 20 10.59 3.32 2.87
N PHE A 21 10.02 2.64 3.86
CA PHE A 21 9.46 1.31 3.63
C PHE A 21 8.11 1.44 2.92
N LYS A 22 8.01 0.84 1.74
CA LYS A 22 6.94 1.06 0.76
C LYS A 22 6.03 -0.15 0.69
N ILE A 23 4.77 0.06 1.05
CA ILE A 23 3.69 -0.91 1.00
C ILE A 23 2.71 -0.51 -0.10
N GLY A 24 2.40 -1.44 -0.99
CA GLY A 24 1.27 -1.32 -1.90
C GLY A 24 0.07 -2.13 -1.41
N THR A 25 -1.14 -1.59 -1.48
CA THR A 25 -2.36 -2.34 -1.15
C THR A 25 -2.93 -3.04 -2.38
N SER A 26 -3.29 -4.31 -2.25
CA SER A 26 -3.94 -5.09 -3.31
C SER A 26 -4.74 -6.25 -2.71
N ARG A 27 -5.90 -6.57 -3.31
CA ARG A 27 -6.67 -7.78 -2.97
C ARG A 27 -5.89 -9.08 -3.20
N TYR A 28 -4.87 -9.03 -4.06
CA TYR A 28 -3.97 -10.14 -4.38
C TYR A 28 -2.67 -10.12 -3.57
N GLY A 29 -2.51 -9.14 -2.67
CA GLY A 29 -1.37 -9.07 -1.76
C GLY A 29 -1.43 -10.16 -0.68
N LYS A 30 -0.32 -10.30 0.04
CA LYS A 30 -0.26 -11.17 1.23
C LYS A 30 -1.18 -10.62 2.31
N LYS A 31 -1.83 -11.50 3.06
CA LYS A 31 -2.68 -11.07 4.17
C LYS A 31 -1.82 -10.38 5.22
N LEU A 32 -2.33 -9.32 5.84
CA LEU A 32 -1.57 -8.58 6.84
C LEU A 32 -1.15 -9.49 8.01
N GLU A 33 -1.97 -10.47 8.36
CA GLU A 33 -1.70 -11.44 9.43
C GLU A 33 -0.42 -12.25 9.20
N GLU A 34 -0.13 -12.57 7.94
CA GLU A 34 1.07 -13.30 7.53
C GLU A 34 2.35 -12.45 7.63
N LEU A 35 2.18 -11.13 7.77
CA LEU A 35 3.26 -10.15 7.72
C LEU A 35 3.55 -9.47 9.06
N ARG A 36 2.72 -9.75 10.07
CA ARG A 36 2.83 -9.13 11.42
C ARG A 36 4.23 -9.29 12.01
N GLY A 37 4.80 -10.49 11.93
CA GLY A 37 6.15 -10.77 12.42
C GLY A 37 7.20 -9.93 11.72
N SER A 38 7.17 -9.90 10.38
CA SER A 38 8.14 -9.15 9.58
C SER A 38 8.07 -7.65 9.80
N LEU A 39 6.87 -7.07 9.95
CA LEU A 39 6.70 -5.64 10.22
C LEU A 39 7.21 -5.26 11.61
N ARG A 40 6.94 -6.09 12.63
CA ARG A 40 7.41 -5.87 14.01
C ARG A 40 8.93 -5.99 14.14
N GLU A 41 9.56 -6.89 13.40
CA GLU A 41 11.01 -7.06 13.40
C GLU A 41 11.72 -5.91 12.68
N MET A 42 11.19 -5.51 11.53
CA MET A 42 11.81 -4.48 10.68
C MET A 42 11.76 -3.08 11.31
N LYS A 43 10.71 -2.77 12.07
CA LYS A 43 10.49 -1.46 12.72
C LYS A 43 10.84 -0.27 11.81
N PRO A 44 10.21 -0.16 10.63
CA PRO A 44 10.55 0.90 9.69
C PRO A 44 10.28 2.28 10.30
N GLU A 45 11.30 3.14 10.35
CA GLU A 45 11.15 4.51 10.88
C GLU A 45 10.15 5.35 10.07
N ARG A 46 10.03 5.05 8.77
CA ARG A 46 9.16 5.78 7.84
C ARG A 46 8.48 4.81 6.90
N LEU A 47 7.15 4.87 6.87
CA LEU A 47 6.27 4.05 6.03
C LEU A 47 5.63 4.90 4.94
N MET A 48 5.53 4.32 3.75
CA MET A 48 4.71 4.82 2.65
C MET A 48 3.70 3.74 2.29
N VAL A 49 2.42 4.09 2.23
CA VAL A 49 1.34 3.18 1.84
C VAL A 49 0.67 3.74 0.59
N ALA A 50 0.63 2.95 -0.47
CA ALA A 50 0.00 3.30 -1.74
C ALA A 50 -1.31 2.54 -1.92
N PHE A 51 -2.34 3.27 -2.33
CA PHE A 51 -3.68 2.75 -2.61
C PHE A 51 -3.97 2.80 -4.10
N GLY A 52 -4.75 1.84 -4.58
CA GLY A 52 -5.32 1.90 -5.92
C GLY A 52 -6.34 3.03 -6.07
N GLY A 53 -6.69 3.33 -7.31
CA GLY A 53 -7.73 4.29 -7.65
C GLY A 53 -9.11 3.65 -7.81
N PRO A 54 -10.17 4.46 -7.99
CA PRO A 54 -11.55 3.99 -8.10
C PRO A 54 -11.80 3.08 -9.31
N TYR A 55 -10.98 3.20 -10.37
CA TYR A 55 -11.15 2.47 -11.63
C TYR A 55 -10.03 1.47 -11.91
N ALA A 56 -8.99 1.43 -11.08
CA ALA A 56 -7.83 0.56 -11.29
C ALA A 56 -7.15 0.23 -9.97
N GLY A 57 -6.93 -1.06 -9.74
CA GLY A 57 -6.08 -1.51 -8.64
C GLY A 57 -4.62 -1.10 -8.85
N LEU A 58 -3.85 -1.08 -7.76
CA LEU A 58 -2.45 -0.63 -7.78
C LEU A 58 -1.58 -1.42 -8.78
N LEU A 59 -1.81 -2.73 -8.89
CA LEU A 59 -1.09 -3.60 -9.84
C LEU A 59 -1.36 -3.19 -11.30
N SER A 60 -2.61 -2.92 -11.65
CA SER A 60 -2.98 -2.45 -13.00
C SER A 60 -2.41 -1.07 -13.31
N ILE A 61 -2.25 -0.21 -12.29
CA ILE A 61 -1.57 1.09 -12.44
C ILE A 61 -0.09 0.87 -12.76
N CYS A 62 0.59 -0.01 -12.01
CA CYS A 62 2.01 -0.34 -12.27
C CYS A 62 2.21 -0.90 -13.68
N GLU A 63 1.35 -1.84 -14.10
CA GLU A 63 1.39 -2.45 -15.43
C GLU A 63 1.24 -1.41 -16.55
N ARG A 64 0.30 -0.46 -16.40
CA ARG A 64 0.12 0.66 -17.36
C ARG A 64 1.33 1.58 -17.45
N GLU A 65 2.07 1.72 -16.34
CA GLU A 65 3.33 2.46 -16.31
C GLU A 65 4.53 1.62 -16.81
N GLY A 66 4.31 0.37 -17.24
CA GLY A 66 5.38 -0.52 -17.69
C GLY A 66 6.29 -1.00 -16.55
N ARG A 67 5.79 -1.01 -15.32
CA ARG A 67 6.55 -1.34 -14.11
C ARG A 67 5.97 -2.56 -13.41
N ARG A 68 6.85 -3.38 -12.84
CA ARG A 68 6.41 -4.42 -11.91
C ARG A 68 6.19 -3.80 -10.54
N ALA A 69 5.14 -4.23 -9.83
CA ALA A 69 4.83 -3.67 -8.52
C ALA A 69 5.97 -3.92 -7.51
N GLU A 70 6.70 -5.02 -7.65
CA GLU A 70 7.87 -5.40 -6.86
C GLU A 70 9.08 -4.48 -7.07
N GLU A 71 9.11 -3.70 -8.15
CA GLU A 71 10.13 -2.66 -8.36
C GLU A 71 9.83 -1.39 -7.57
N LEU A 72 8.56 -1.18 -7.21
CA LEU A 72 8.09 0.03 -6.54
C LEU A 72 7.85 -0.21 -5.05
N PHE A 73 7.36 -1.39 -4.68
CA PHE A 73 6.94 -1.72 -3.33
C PHE A 73 7.78 -2.85 -2.77
N HIS A 74 8.22 -2.68 -1.53
CA HIS A 74 8.88 -3.75 -0.79
C HIS A 74 7.89 -4.87 -0.48
N LEU A 75 6.61 -4.53 -0.39
CA LEU A 75 5.57 -5.46 0.00
C LEU A 75 4.20 -5.07 -0.56
N LEU A 76 3.43 -6.09 -0.93
CA LEU A 76 2.02 -5.96 -1.31
C LEU A 76 1.12 -6.61 -0.26
N VAL A 77 0.22 -5.84 0.35
CA VAL A 77 -0.69 -6.30 1.41
C VAL A 77 -2.13 -6.34 0.93
N ASN A 78 -2.84 -7.41 1.30
CA ASN A 78 -4.29 -7.41 1.41
C ASN A 78 -4.71 -7.16 2.86
N THR A 79 -5.22 -5.97 3.15
CA THR A 79 -5.68 -5.56 4.48
C THR A 79 -7.16 -5.88 4.74
N LEU A 80 -7.89 -6.32 3.71
CA LEU A 80 -9.32 -6.63 3.78
C LEU A 80 -9.59 -7.99 3.12
N PRO A 81 -9.02 -9.08 3.65
CA PRO A 81 -9.27 -10.41 3.12
C PRO A 81 -10.76 -10.76 3.24
N GLY A 82 -11.33 -11.37 2.20
CA GLY A 82 -12.74 -11.76 2.23
C GLY A 82 -13.72 -10.58 2.27
N GLN A 83 -13.34 -9.42 1.71
CA GLN A 83 -14.09 -8.14 1.70
C GLN A 83 -15.62 -8.23 1.40
N GLY A 84 -16.12 -9.33 0.81
CA GLY A 84 -17.56 -9.55 0.60
C GLY A 84 -18.22 -8.65 -0.46
N VAL A 85 -17.47 -7.69 -1.00
CA VAL A 85 -17.89 -6.73 -2.03
C VAL A 85 -16.96 -6.80 -3.23
N ALA A 86 -17.43 -6.33 -4.39
CA ALA A 86 -16.61 -6.33 -5.61
C ALA A 86 -15.39 -5.41 -5.50
N THR A 87 -15.57 -4.22 -4.91
CA THR A 87 -14.52 -3.21 -4.70
C THR A 87 -14.66 -2.57 -3.32
N VAL A 88 -13.54 -2.22 -2.71
CA VAL A 88 -13.48 -1.36 -1.51
C VAL A 88 -13.01 0.00 -2.00
N ARG A 89 -13.71 1.07 -1.63
CA ARG A 89 -13.35 2.42 -2.07
C ARG A 89 -12.07 2.89 -1.39
N THR A 90 -11.35 3.82 -2.02
CA THR A 90 -10.05 4.28 -1.52
C THR A 90 -10.15 4.87 -0.11
N GLU A 91 -11.21 5.60 0.20
CA GLU A 91 -11.47 6.19 1.53
C GLU A 91 -11.72 5.12 2.61
N GLU A 92 -12.43 4.04 2.28
CA GLU A 92 -12.69 2.91 3.19
C GLU A 92 -11.41 2.09 3.41
N ALA A 93 -10.70 1.80 2.33
CA ALA A 93 -9.44 1.09 2.35
C ALA A 93 -8.36 1.85 3.13
N LEU A 94 -8.29 3.17 2.99
CA LEU A 94 -7.39 4.05 3.73
C LEU A 94 -7.63 3.92 5.24
N LEU A 95 -8.88 4.10 5.68
CA LEU A 95 -9.22 4.04 7.10
C LEU A 95 -8.92 2.66 7.70
N ALA A 96 -9.37 1.58 7.04
CA ALA A 96 -9.15 0.22 7.52
C ALA A 96 -7.66 -0.14 7.58
N THR A 97 -6.91 0.20 6.54
CA THR A 97 -5.48 -0.12 6.44
C THR A 97 -4.67 0.60 7.52
N LEU A 98 -4.93 1.88 7.76
CA LEU A 98 -4.24 2.64 8.81
C LEU A 98 -4.58 2.12 10.22
N ALA A 99 -5.83 1.75 10.47
CA ALA A 99 -6.23 1.15 11.74
C ALA A 99 -5.50 -0.17 12.02
N LEU A 100 -5.40 -1.03 11.00
CA LEU A 100 -4.72 -2.32 11.11
C LEU A 100 -3.20 -2.17 11.23
N LEU A 101 -2.57 -1.30 10.43
CA LEU A 101 -1.13 -1.06 10.52
C LEU A 101 -0.74 -0.47 11.88
N ARG A 102 -1.57 0.39 12.47
CA ARG A 102 -1.34 0.92 13.82
C ARG A 102 -1.22 -0.21 14.85
N ALA A 103 -2.05 -1.24 14.75
CA ALA A 103 -2.02 -2.39 15.68
C ALA A 103 -0.74 -3.25 15.55
N GLU A 104 0.01 -3.12 14.45
CA GLU A 104 1.24 -3.89 14.21
C GLU A 104 2.53 -3.12 14.49
N VAL A 105 2.47 -1.79 14.49
CA VAL A 105 3.63 -0.90 14.69
C VAL A 105 3.75 -0.41 16.14
N GLU A 106 2.71 -0.58 16.96
CA GLU A 106 2.75 -0.48 18.44
C GLU A 106 3.14 -1.83 19.09
#